data_AF-A0A350IKM8-F1
#
_entry.id   AF-A0A350IKM8-F1
#
_cell.length_a   1.000
_cell.length_b   1.000
_cell.length_c   1.000
_cell.angle_alpha   90.00
_cell.angle_beta   90.00
_cell.angle_gamma   90.00
#
_symmetry.space_group_name_H-M   'P 1'
#
loop_
_entity.id
_entity.type
_entity.pdbx_description
1 polymer ?
#
loop_
_entity_poly.entity_id
_entity_poly.type
_entity_poly.pdbx_seq_one_letter_code
_entity_poly.pdbx_strand_id
1 'polypeptide(L)'
;MQLFADTIEIFFPNNKIDKIKLYHNSLTLTKSDTLNPEKIDQISGEYIDILFENDSLKSLVSKIQANSLYFIRDQQGESGVQSSGADTINIFLMENTVSDITWKAAAYIEFYPENILQADLTKYYLPKFRIRYDKPMKKNYPSIPSYYNSKSQ
;
A
#
# COMPACT_ATOMS: atom_id res chain seq x y z
N MET A 1 2.87 -1.19 6.80
CA MET A 1 2.43 -1.16 5.39
C MET A 1 2.89 -2.43 4.69
N GLN A 2 2.10 -2.96 3.76
CA GLN A 2 2.49 -4.04 2.84
C GLN A 2 2.29 -3.56 1.41
N LEU A 3 3.23 -3.92 0.53
CA LEU A 3 3.26 -3.50 -0.86
C LEU A 3 3.22 -4.73 -1.75
N PHE A 4 2.39 -4.69 -2.77
CA PHE A 4 2.19 -5.77 -3.72
C PHE A 4 2.20 -5.21 -5.13
N ALA A 5 2.98 -5.82 -6.01
CA ALA A 5 3.05 -5.49 -7.43
C ALA A 5 3.77 -6.63 -8.17
N ASP A 6 3.77 -6.59 -9.49
CA ASP A 6 4.58 -7.52 -10.28
C ASP A 6 6.06 -7.15 -10.21
N THR A 7 6.37 -5.84 -10.17
CA THR A 7 7.73 -5.32 -9.98
C THR A 7 7.74 -4.18 -8.97
N ILE A 8 8.72 -4.21 -8.07
CA ILE A 8 8.95 -3.18 -7.04
C ILE A 8 10.36 -2.65 -7.21
N GLU A 9 10.50 -1.36 -7.52
CA GLU A 9 11.78 -0.65 -7.51
C GLU A 9 11.88 0.22 -6.27
N ILE A 10 13.03 0.20 -5.60
CA ILE A 10 13.27 1.02 -4.41
C ILE A 10 14.56 1.83 -4.60
N PHE A 11 14.47 3.13 -4.33
CA PHE A 11 15.55 4.08 -4.49
C PHE A 11 16.09 4.50 -3.11
N PHE A 12 17.38 4.28 -2.89
CA PHE A 12 18.06 4.57 -1.63
C PHE A 12 19.27 5.53 -1.81
N PRO A 13 19.06 6.79 -2.23
CA PRO A 13 20.16 7.74 -2.26
C PRO A 13 20.77 7.89 -0.85
N ASN A 14 22.09 7.77 -0.74
CA ASN A 14 22.82 7.89 0.52
C ASN A 14 22.29 7.00 1.66
N ASN A 15 21.87 5.76 1.34
CA ASN A 15 21.30 4.79 2.29
C ASN A 15 20.00 5.23 2.96
N LYS A 16 19.32 6.25 2.43
CA LYS A 16 17.99 6.69 2.89
C LYS A 16 16.94 6.39 1.85
N ILE A 17 15.78 5.94 2.26
CA ILE A 17 14.68 5.69 1.34
C ILE A 17 14.15 7.02 0.80
N ASP A 18 14.05 7.13 -0.51
CA ASP A 18 13.54 8.32 -1.20
C ASP A 18 12.24 8.01 -1.94
N LYS A 19 12.22 6.89 -2.67
CA LYS A 19 11.09 6.50 -3.49
C LYS A 19 10.94 4.99 -3.60
N ILE A 20 9.69 4.53 -3.62
CA ILE A 20 9.33 3.19 -4.09
C ILE A 20 8.43 3.34 -5.31
N LYS A 21 8.62 2.50 -6.32
CA LYS A 21 7.73 2.38 -7.47
C LYS A 21 7.18 0.97 -7.55
N LEU A 22 5.86 0.89 -7.65
CA LEU A 22 5.13 -0.34 -7.90
C LEU A 22 4.66 -0.33 -9.35
N TYR A 23 4.96 -1.41 -10.06
CA TYR A 23 4.64 -1.58 -11.47
C TYR A 23 3.75 -2.80 -11.66
N HIS A 24 2.61 -2.56 -12.31
CA HIS A 24 1.56 -3.51 -12.66
C HIS A 24 0.90 -4.21 -11.46
N ASN A 25 -0.42 -4.36 -11.52
CA ASN A 25 -1.20 -5.04 -10.47
C ASN A 25 -0.90 -4.52 -9.05
N SER A 26 -0.69 -3.21 -8.93
CA SER A 26 -0.16 -2.58 -7.74
C SER A 26 -1.24 -2.43 -6.67
N LEU A 27 -0.91 -2.80 -5.44
CA LEU A 27 -1.77 -2.67 -4.25
C LEU A 27 -0.90 -2.35 -3.04
N THR A 28 -1.27 -1.31 -2.29
CA THR A 28 -0.70 -1.04 -0.98
C THR A 28 -1.76 -1.22 0.10
N LEU A 29 -1.35 -1.79 1.22
CA LEU A 29 -2.17 -1.98 2.41
C LEU A 29 -1.50 -1.31 3.60
N THR A 30 -2.23 -0.41 4.27
CA THR A 30 -1.76 0.30 5.46
C THR A 30 -2.72 0.06 6.61
N LYS A 31 -2.17 -0.39 7.74
CA LYS A 31 -2.92 -0.49 8.99
C LYS A 31 -2.79 0.83 9.71
N SER A 32 -3.89 1.57 9.80
CA SER A 32 -3.94 2.82 10.56
C SER A 32 -4.43 2.60 11.99
N ASP A 33 -5.09 1.47 12.30
CA ASP A 33 -5.61 1.13 13.64
C ASP A 33 -4.96 -0.13 14.21
N THR A 34 -4.50 -0.08 15.46
CA THR A 34 -4.05 -1.27 16.19
C THR A 34 -5.19 -1.97 16.93
N LEU A 35 -6.27 -1.26 17.27
CA LEU A 35 -7.44 -1.80 17.97
C LEU A 35 -8.38 -2.52 16.99
N ASN A 36 -8.43 -2.06 15.74
CA ASN A 36 -9.29 -2.61 14.68
C ASN A 36 -8.43 -3.12 13.51
N PRO A 37 -7.81 -4.32 13.63
CA PRO A 37 -6.86 -4.81 12.64
C PRO A 37 -7.46 -5.10 11.25
N GLU A 38 -8.78 -5.13 11.14
CA GLU A 38 -9.53 -5.25 9.89
C GLU A 38 -9.76 -3.89 9.19
N LYS A 39 -9.61 -2.76 9.88
CA LYS A 39 -9.65 -1.44 9.23
C LYS A 39 -8.31 -1.18 8.54
N ILE A 40 -8.22 -1.63 7.29
CA ILE A 40 -7.01 -1.57 6.46
C ILE A 40 -7.25 -0.59 5.32
N ASP A 41 -6.49 0.49 5.29
CA ASP A 41 -6.46 1.44 4.19
C ASP A 41 -5.79 0.80 2.97
N GLN A 42 -6.37 1.03 1.79
CA GLN A 42 -5.98 0.38 0.55
C GLN A 42 -5.90 1.40 -0.57
N ILE A 43 -4.87 1.28 -1.40
CA ILE A 43 -4.82 1.96 -2.69
C ILE A 43 -4.24 1.01 -3.72
N SER A 44 -4.91 0.93 -4.87
CA SER A 44 -4.57 0.08 -6.00
C SER A 44 -4.54 0.89 -7.29
N GLY A 45 -3.87 0.35 -8.31
CA GLY A 45 -3.82 0.89 -9.65
C GLY A 45 -2.83 0.10 -10.49
N GLU A 46 -2.60 0.54 -11.72
CA GLU A 46 -1.57 -0.08 -12.54
C GLU A 46 -0.17 0.27 -12.02
N TYR A 47 0.05 1.55 -11.67
CA TYR A 47 1.30 2.02 -11.10
C TYR A 47 1.05 2.75 -9.78
N ILE A 48 1.94 2.57 -8.80
CA ILE A 48 1.94 3.38 -7.59
C ILE A 48 3.33 3.92 -7.32
N ASP A 49 3.46 5.25 -7.32
CA ASP A 49 4.65 5.95 -6.83
C ASP A 49 4.47 6.25 -5.34
N ILE A 50 5.43 5.88 -4.50
CA ILE A 50 5.46 6.17 -3.07
C ILE A 50 6.67 7.05 -2.80
N LEU A 51 6.46 8.23 -2.26
CA LEU A 51 7.50 9.23 -2.02
C LEU A 51 7.75 9.39 -0.52
N PHE A 52 9.02 9.51 -0.17
CA PHE A 52 9.48 9.74 1.20
C PHE A 52 10.17 11.10 1.29
N GLU A 53 10.00 11.76 2.42
CA GLU A 53 10.66 13.03 2.76
C GLU A 53 11.08 12.95 4.23
N ASN A 54 12.35 13.24 4.53
CA ASN A 54 12.90 13.16 5.89
C ASN A 54 12.62 11.82 6.58
N ASP A 55 12.87 10.71 5.88
CA ASP A 55 12.65 9.34 6.35
C ASP A 55 11.16 9.02 6.71
N SER A 56 10.23 9.88 6.28
CA SER A 56 8.78 9.73 6.52
C SER A 56 8.02 9.61 5.20
N LEU A 57 6.92 8.86 5.21
CA LEU A 57 6.05 8.72 4.04
C LEU A 57 5.37 10.06 3.74
N LYS A 58 5.59 10.59 2.53
CA LYS A 58 5.06 11.89 2.10
C LYS A 58 3.81 11.77 1.26
N SER A 59 3.81 10.84 0.30
CA SER A 59 2.65 10.65 -0.58
C SER A 59 2.63 9.29 -1.26
N LEU A 60 1.44 8.90 -1.69
CA LEU A 60 1.20 7.80 -2.62
C LEU A 60 0.47 8.36 -3.84
N VAL A 61 0.93 8.02 -5.03
CA VAL A 61 0.29 8.39 -6.30
C VAL A 61 -0.02 7.13 -7.08
N SER A 62 -1.28 6.73 -7.08
CA SER A 62 -1.78 5.62 -7.90
C SER A 62 -2.26 6.15 -9.25
N LYS A 63 -1.88 5.48 -10.33
CA LYS A 63 -2.14 5.90 -11.71
C LYS A 63 -2.71 4.74 -12.52
N ILE A 64 -3.60 5.11 -13.44
CA ILE A 64 -4.37 4.26 -14.34
C ILE A 64 -5.25 3.29 -13.56
N GLN A 65 -6.57 3.49 -13.67
CA GLN A 65 -7.59 2.72 -12.94
C GLN A 65 -7.31 2.68 -11.43
N ALA A 66 -6.96 3.82 -10.87
CA ALA A 66 -6.65 3.96 -9.46
C ALA A 66 -7.92 3.79 -8.63
N ASN A 67 -7.87 2.94 -7.61
CA ASN A 67 -8.96 2.78 -6.64
C ASN A 67 -8.40 2.87 -5.22
N SER A 68 -9.15 3.45 -4.30
CA SER A 68 -8.79 3.51 -2.89
C SER A 68 -9.97 3.15 -1.98
N LEU A 69 -9.63 2.60 -0.82
CA LEU A 69 -10.53 2.38 0.30
C LEU A 69 -9.84 2.97 1.54
N TYR A 70 -10.44 3.97 2.18
CA TYR A 70 -9.83 4.68 3.29
C TYR A 70 -10.79 4.80 4.47
N PHE A 71 -10.37 4.35 5.65
CA PHE A 71 -11.15 4.44 6.87
C PHE A 71 -10.93 5.80 7.53
N ILE A 72 -11.99 6.62 7.57
CA ILE A 72 -11.97 7.98 8.09
C ILE A 72 -12.35 7.94 9.56
N ARG A 73 -11.49 8.45 10.45
CA ARG A 73 -11.80 8.62 11.88
C ARG A 73 -12.14 10.06 12.18
N ASP A 74 -13.18 10.28 12.96
CA ASP A 74 -13.43 11.56 13.60
C ASP A 74 -12.91 11.56 15.06
N GLN A 75 -12.96 12.73 15.70
CA GLN A 75 -12.54 12.90 17.10
C GLN A 75 -13.60 12.45 18.12
N GLN A 76 -14.84 12.20 17.69
CA GLN A 76 -16.01 11.87 18.52
C GLN A 76 -16.33 10.37 18.53
N GLY A 77 -15.63 9.56 17.73
CA GLY A 77 -15.76 8.11 17.63
C GLY A 77 -16.65 7.61 16.48
N GLU A 78 -17.31 8.49 15.72
CA GLU A 78 -18.05 8.11 14.52
C GLU A 78 -17.10 8.15 13.31
N SER A 79 -16.87 6.99 12.70
CA SER A 79 -15.87 6.82 11.62
C SER A 79 -16.51 6.11 10.43
N GLY A 80 -16.24 6.50 9.18
CA GLY A 80 -16.76 5.77 8.02
C GLY A 80 -15.65 5.14 7.20
N VAL A 81 -16.04 4.55 6.08
CA VAL A 81 -15.09 4.20 5.01
C VAL A 81 -15.46 4.93 3.74
N GLN A 82 -14.45 5.50 3.09
CA GLN A 82 -14.55 6.10 1.78
C GLN A 82 -13.98 5.13 0.75
N SER A 83 -14.80 4.75 -0.23
CA SER A 83 -14.36 4.02 -1.42
C SER A 83 -14.37 4.96 -2.61
N SER A 84 -13.32 4.93 -3.43
CA SER A 84 -13.23 5.84 -4.56
C SER A 84 -12.39 5.25 -5.69
N GLY A 85 -12.61 5.76 -6.89
CA GLY A 85 -11.79 5.42 -8.06
C GLY A 85 -11.67 6.59 -9.02
N ALA A 86 -10.57 6.65 -9.75
CA ALA A 86 -10.25 7.68 -10.73
C ALA A 86 -9.17 7.16 -11.70
N ASP A 87 -8.80 7.94 -12.71
CA ASP A 87 -7.58 7.63 -13.46
C ASP A 87 -6.34 7.76 -12.56
N THR A 88 -6.26 8.83 -11.76
CA THR A 88 -5.15 9.04 -10.82
C THR A 88 -5.67 9.46 -9.44
N ILE A 89 -5.15 8.84 -8.39
CA ILE A 89 -5.39 9.19 -6.98
C ILE A 89 -4.08 9.58 -6.33
N ASN A 90 -4.02 10.76 -5.71
CA ASN A 90 -2.88 11.19 -4.89
C ASN A 90 -3.33 11.23 -3.43
N ILE A 91 -2.62 10.54 -2.56
CA ILE A 91 -2.78 10.61 -1.10
C ILE A 91 -1.56 11.34 -0.55
N PHE A 92 -1.78 12.42 0.18
CA PHE A 92 -0.74 13.20 0.85
C PHE A 92 -0.76 12.91 2.34
N LEU A 93 0.42 12.85 2.94
CA LEU A 93 0.59 12.62 4.36
C LEU A 93 1.32 13.79 5.02
N MET A 94 0.89 14.12 6.23
CA MET A 94 1.53 15.05 7.15
C MET A 94 1.54 14.40 8.53
N GLU A 95 2.71 14.38 9.18
CA GLU A 95 2.88 13.77 10.51
C GLU A 95 2.35 12.32 10.58
N ASN A 96 2.64 11.53 9.54
CA ASN A 96 2.19 10.15 9.36
C ASN A 96 0.66 9.94 9.33
N THR A 97 -0.10 11.01 9.14
CA THR A 97 -1.56 10.97 8.96
C THR A 97 -1.90 11.45 7.56
N VAL A 98 -2.96 10.89 6.93
CA VAL A 98 -3.44 11.43 5.65
C VAL A 98 -3.94 12.85 5.86
N SER A 99 -3.34 13.77 5.14
CA SER A 99 -3.70 15.19 5.18
C SER A 99 -4.69 15.56 4.07
N ASP A 100 -4.57 14.92 2.91
CA ASP A 100 -5.39 15.22 1.74
C ASP A 100 -5.43 14.03 0.76
N ILE A 101 -6.52 13.92 0.01
CA ILE A 101 -6.68 12.96 -1.08
C ILE A 101 -7.26 13.71 -2.29
N THR A 102 -6.63 13.56 -3.45
CA THR A 102 -7.09 14.17 -4.70
C THR A 102 -7.30 13.13 -5.78
N TRP A 103 -8.36 13.31 -6.57
CA TRP A 103 -8.74 12.45 -7.68
C TRP A 103 -8.68 13.23 -8.98
N LYS A 104 -8.09 12.64 -10.01
CA LYS A 104 -7.97 13.26 -11.33
C LYS A 104 -8.59 12.36 -12.39
N ALA A 105 -9.44 12.96 -13.22
CA ALA A 105 -10.17 12.37 -14.33
C ALA A 105 -11.10 11.19 -13.96
N ALA A 106 -12.40 11.35 -14.26
CA ALA A 106 -13.44 10.34 -14.06
C ALA A 106 -13.49 9.76 -12.63
N ALA A 107 -13.59 10.65 -11.64
CA ALA A 107 -13.64 10.24 -10.24
C ALA A 107 -15.06 9.78 -9.83
N TYR A 108 -15.14 8.68 -9.08
CA TYR A 108 -16.27 8.37 -8.22
C TYR A 108 -15.80 8.32 -6.78
N ILE A 109 -16.67 8.76 -5.86
CA ILE A 109 -16.41 8.74 -4.42
C ILE A 109 -17.70 8.30 -3.74
N GLU A 110 -17.60 7.28 -2.92
CA GLU A 110 -18.68 6.75 -2.09
C GLU A 110 -18.24 6.76 -0.63
N PHE A 111 -19.15 7.09 0.27
CA PHE A 111 -18.90 7.09 1.70
C PHE A 111 -19.93 6.21 2.40
N TYR A 112 -19.44 5.32 3.26
CA TYR A 112 -20.25 4.42 4.07
C TYR A 112 -20.00 4.73 5.55
N PRO A 113 -20.96 5.36 6.25
CA PRO A 113 -20.89 5.59 7.69
C PRO A 113 -20.76 4.30 8.53
N GLU A 114 -20.11 4.35 9.70
CA GLU A 114 -19.89 3.17 10.58
C GLU A 114 -21.17 2.38 10.82
N ASN A 115 -22.28 3.08 11.11
CA ASN A 115 -23.54 2.48 11.54
C ASN A 115 -24.23 1.65 10.46
N ILE A 116 -23.81 1.79 9.19
CA ILE A 116 -24.30 0.96 8.07
C ILE A 116 -23.22 0.01 7.54
N LEU A 117 -22.01 0.03 8.10
CA LEU A 117 -20.98 -0.95 7.73
C LEU A 117 -21.45 -2.33 8.15
N GLN A 118 -21.32 -3.26 7.21
CA GLN A 118 -21.55 -4.66 7.52
C GLN A 118 -20.46 -5.16 8.49
N ALA A 119 -20.82 -6.12 9.35
CA ALA A 119 -19.85 -6.75 10.24
C ALA A 119 -18.67 -7.37 9.49
N ASP A 120 -18.90 -7.82 8.26
CA ASP A 120 -17.87 -8.31 7.36
C ASP A 120 -17.32 -7.17 6.48
N LEU A 121 -16.21 -6.57 6.94
CA LEU A 121 -15.54 -5.47 6.23
C LEU A 121 -14.86 -5.92 4.93
N THR A 122 -14.64 -7.23 4.73
CA THR A 122 -13.94 -7.74 3.56
C THR A 122 -14.69 -7.47 2.26
N LYS A 123 -16.01 -7.24 2.34
CA LYS A 123 -16.87 -6.88 1.20
C LYS A 123 -16.55 -5.52 0.59
N TYR A 124 -15.90 -4.64 1.35
CA TYR A 124 -15.50 -3.31 0.88
C TYR A 124 -14.07 -3.29 0.35
N TYR A 125 -13.28 -4.33 0.61
CA TYR A 125 -11.88 -4.39 0.19
C TYR A 125 -11.74 -4.33 -1.32
N LEU A 126 -10.65 -3.72 -1.77
CA LEU A 126 -10.36 -3.61 -3.19
C LEU A 126 -10.11 -4.99 -3.81
N PRO A 127 -10.37 -5.16 -5.12
CA PRO A 127 -10.02 -6.37 -5.83
C PRO A 127 -8.55 -6.77 -5.62
N LYS A 128 -8.29 -8.09 -5.62
CA LYS A 128 -6.95 -8.66 -5.38
C LYS A 128 -6.39 -8.37 -3.98
N PHE A 129 -7.23 -7.95 -3.04
CA PHE A 129 -6.86 -7.85 -1.63
C PHE A 129 -6.15 -9.14 -1.17
N ARG A 130 -4.99 -8.94 -0.56
CA ARG A 130 -4.16 -10.01 -0.01
C ARG A 130 -3.33 -9.44 1.11
N ILE A 131 -3.28 -10.14 2.23
CA ILE A 131 -2.45 -9.76 3.37
C ILE A 131 -1.56 -10.94 3.73
N ARG A 132 -0.28 -10.67 4.02
CA ARG A 132 0.67 -11.68 4.46
C ARG A 132 1.01 -11.52 5.93
N TYR A 133 1.05 -12.63 6.64
CA TYR A 133 1.46 -12.71 8.04
C TYR A 133 2.78 -13.47 8.22
N ASP A 134 3.22 -14.16 7.18
CA ASP A 134 4.48 -14.88 7.14
C ASP A 134 5.65 -13.91 6.93
N LYS A 135 6.79 -14.22 7.56
CA LYS A 135 8.01 -13.44 7.43
C LYS A 135 8.83 -13.94 6.23
N PRO A 136 9.53 -13.07 5.50
CA PRO A 136 10.51 -13.50 4.52
C PRO A 136 11.51 -14.47 5.15
N MET A 137 11.60 -15.68 4.63
CA MET A 137 12.60 -16.67 5.06
C MET A 137 13.77 -16.64 4.08
N LYS A 138 14.99 -16.67 4.60
CA LYS A 138 16.18 -16.86 3.77
C LYS A 138 16.05 -18.21 3.07
N LYS A 139 16.07 -18.20 1.74
CA LYS A 139 16.10 -19.43 0.96
C LYS A 139 17.48 -20.07 1.17
N ASN A 140 17.51 -21.28 1.71
CA ASN A 140 18.74 -22.07 1.78
C ASN A 140 19.04 -22.59 0.38
N TYR A 141 19.98 -21.95 -0.31
CA TYR A 141 20.57 -22.52 -1.51
C TYR A 141 21.52 -23.63 -1.07
N PRO A 142 21.46 -24.83 -1.67
CA PRO A 142 22.49 -25.84 -1.42
C PRO A 142 23.86 -25.23 -1.75
N SER A 143 24.84 -25.48 -0.89
CA SER A 143 26.23 -25.10 -1.16
C SER A 143 26.67 -25.67 -2.51
N ILE A 144 27.41 -24.87 -3.28
CA ILE A 144 28.00 -25.35 -4.53
C ILE A 144 28.85 -26.59 -4.19
N PRO A 145 28.59 -27.75 -4.82
CA PRO A 145 29.35 -28.96 -4.55
C PRO A 145 30.85 -28.74 -4.75
N SER A 146 31.67 -29.27 -3.83
CA SER A 146 33.13 -29.08 -3.79
C SER A 146 33.86 -29.54 -5.07
N TYR A 147 33.22 -30.35 -5.91
CA TYR A 147 33.75 -30.79 -7.22
C TYR A 147 34.04 -29.63 -8.19
N TYR A 148 33.48 -28.44 -7.97
CA TYR A 148 33.77 -27.25 -8.79
C TYR A 148 34.99 -26.45 -8.32
N ASN A 149 35.58 -26.75 -7.16
CA ASN A 149 36.72 -26.01 -6.60
C ASN A 149 38.11 -26.55 -7.01
N SER A 150 38.19 -27.54 -7.90
CA SER A 150 39.46 -28.18 -8.27
C SER A 150 39.89 -27.89 -9.71
N LYS A 151 40.02 -26.61 -10.11
CA LYS A 151 40.82 -26.24 -11.31
C LYS A 151 41.45 -24.86 -11.15
N SER A 152 42.52 -24.79 -10.37
CA SER A 152 43.58 -23.79 -10.50
C SER A 152 44.80 -24.24 -9.68
N GLN A 153 45.64 -25.07 -10.29
CA GLN A 153 47.07 -25.15 -10.02
C GLN A 153 47.79 -24.99 -11.36
#